data_AF-A0A9W7CX51-F1
#
_entry.id   AF-A0A9W7CX51-F1
#
_cell.length_a   1.000
_cell.length_b   1.000
_cell.length_c   1.000
_cell.angle_alpha   90.00
_cell.angle_beta   90.00
_cell.angle_gamma   90.00
#
_symmetry.space_group_name_H-M   'P 1'
#
loop_
_entity.id
_entity.type
_entity.pdbx_description
1 polymer ?
#
loop_
_entity_poly.entity_id
_entity_poly.type
_entity_poly.pdbx_seq_one_letter_code
_entity_poly.pdbx_strand_id
1 'polypeptide(L)'
;MRFVTKIWHPNISSQTGAICLDILKDAWSPALTIKTALLSIQALLSAAEPTDPQDAEVAKMYLHDHEQFLNTARFWTESYAKQTDTGDGAALSRLIDMGFPAVRHALASVLMSTLMPSACCAGEGQGRVARGQRRRERCD
;
A
#
# COMPACT_ATOMS: atom_id res chain seq x y z
N MET A 1 2.63 -21.67 1.42
CA MET A 1 3.07 -20.36 0.88
C MET A 1 3.43 -19.47 2.06
N ARG A 2 4.47 -18.62 1.96
CA ARG A 2 4.85 -17.67 3.02
C ARG A 2 5.42 -16.40 2.42
N PHE A 3 5.33 -15.30 3.17
CA PHE A 3 6.03 -14.08 2.82
C PHE A 3 7.52 -14.20 3.14
N VAL A 4 8.34 -13.74 2.19
CA VAL A 4 9.78 -13.54 2.41
C VAL A 4 10.03 -12.13 2.94
N THR A 5 9.33 -11.14 2.38
CA THR A 5 9.29 -9.76 2.89
C THR A 5 8.59 -9.73 4.24
N LYS A 6 9.15 -9.01 5.20
CA LYS A 6 8.51 -8.79 6.50
C LYS A 6 7.30 -7.87 6.35
N ILE A 7 6.18 -8.25 6.94
CA ILE A 7 4.90 -7.53 6.82
C ILE A 7 4.26 -7.42 8.21
N TRP A 8 3.67 -6.26 8.49
CA TRP A 8 2.87 -6.01 9.70
C TRP A 8 1.38 -6.14 9.36
N HIS A 9 0.79 -7.32 9.60
CA HIS A 9 -0.60 -7.61 9.23
C HIS A 9 -1.24 -8.65 10.17
N PRO A 10 -2.50 -8.51 10.62
CA PRO A 10 -3.12 -9.43 11.58
C PRO A 10 -3.12 -10.91 11.16
N ASN A 11 -3.31 -11.19 9.86
CA ASN A 11 -3.34 -12.56 9.32
C ASN A 11 -1.99 -13.05 8.75
N ILE A 12 -0.89 -12.33 9.00
CA ILE A 12 0.47 -12.74 8.59
C ILE A 12 1.40 -12.65 9.80
N SER A 13 2.14 -13.72 10.09
CA SER A 13 3.12 -13.71 11.19
C SER A 13 4.24 -12.70 10.93
N SER A 14 4.41 -11.74 11.84
CA SER A 14 5.47 -10.71 11.78
C SER A 14 6.89 -11.30 11.85
N GLN A 15 7.05 -12.48 12.46
CA GLN A 15 8.33 -13.16 12.65
C GLN A 15 8.68 -14.10 11.48
N THR A 16 7.70 -14.86 10.99
CA THR A 16 7.95 -15.98 10.05
C THR A 16 7.41 -15.74 8.64
N GLY A 17 6.50 -14.78 8.47
CA GLY A 17 5.76 -14.56 7.23
C GLY A 17 4.73 -15.66 6.92
N ALA A 18 4.42 -16.54 7.87
CA ALA A 18 3.37 -17.55 7.73
C ALA A 18 1.99 -16.88 7.54
N ILE A 19 1.16 -17.46 6.69
CA ILE A 19 -0.19 -16.97 6.36
C ILE A 19 -1.19 -18.02 6.83
N CYS A 20 -2.20 -17.61 7.60
CA CYS A 20 -3.38 -18.45 7.84
C CYS A 20 -4.41 -18.12 6.77
N LEU A 21 -4.49 -18.93 5.71
CA LEU A 21 -5.52 -18.79 4.68
C LEU A 21 -6.03 -20.17 4.26
N ASP A 22 -7.33 -20.38 4.39
CA ASP A 22 -7.98 -21.69 4.21
C ASP A 22 -7.80 -22.27 2.81
N ILE A 23 -7.66 -21.42 1.79
CA ILE A 23 -7.42 -21.83 0.40
C ILE A 23 -6.08 -22.55 0.19
N LEU A 24 -5.15 -22.43 1.15
CA LEU A 24 -3.83 -23.07 1.13
C LEU A 24 -3.78 -24.32 2.02
N LYS A 25 -4.86 -24.62 2.75
CA LYS A 25 -5.00 -25.78 3.62
C LYS A 25 -6.12 -26.68 3.09
N ASP A 26 -7.33 -26.52 3.63
CA ASP A 26 -8.42 -27.48 3.44
C ASP A 26 -9.31 -27.15 2.23
N ALA A 27 -9.30 -25.89 1.76
CA ALA A 27 -10.05 -25.46 0.58
C ALA A 27 -9.21 -25.47 -0.72
N TRP A 28 -8.02 -26.09 -0.70
CA TRP A 28 -7.20 -26.21 -1.90
C TRP A 28 -7.78 -27.23 -2.89
N SER A 29 -7.85 -26.83 -4.17
CA SER A 29 -8.35 -27.65 -5.27
C SER A 29 -7.37 -27.56 -6.45
N PRO A 30 -7.15 -28.64 -7.22
CA PRO A 30 -6.36 -28.59 -8.45
C PRO A 30 -6.87 -27.58 -9.49
N ALA A 31 -8.13 -27.13 -9.36
CA ALA A 31 -8.71 -26.07 -10.18
C ALA A 31 -8.27 -24.65 -9.75
N LEU A 32 -7.75 -24.47 -8.54
CA LEU A 32 -7.18 -23.19 -8.07
C LEU A 32 -5.81 -22.98 -8.72
N THR A 33 -5.72 -21.91 -9.51
CA THR A 33 -4.47 -21.52 -10.17
C THR A 33 -3.61 -20.67 -9.24
N ILE A 34 -2.32 -20.54 -9.57
CA ILE A 34 -1.41 -19.61 -8.89
C ILE A 34 -1.97 -18.17 -8.93
N LYS A 35 -2.58 -17.77 -10.05
CA LYS A 35 -3.20 -16.45 -10.20
C LYS A 35 -4.32 -16.22 -9.20
N THR A 36 -5.21 -17.19 -9.02
CA THR A 36 -6.32 -17.07 -8.05
C THR A 36 -5.79 -17.04 -6.62
N ALA A 37 -4.77 -17.83 -6.30
CA ALA A 37 -4.12 -17.79 -4.98
C ALA A 37 -3.50 -16.41 -4.68
N LEU A 38 -2.82 -15.80 -5.65
CA LEU A 38 -2.23 -14.46 -5.50
C LEU A 38 -3.30 -13.37 -5.35
N LEU A 39 -4.40 -13.47 -6.08
CA LEU A 39 -5.54 -12.54 -5.94
C LEU A 39 -6.16 -12.63 -4.56
N SER A 40 -6.31 -13.84 -4.00
CA SER A 40 -6.81 -14.00 -2.63
C SER A 40 -5.86 -13.40 -1.60
N ILE A 41 -4.54 -13.51 -1.79
CA ILE A 41 -3.55 -12.86 -0.92
C ILE A 41 -3.65 -11.33 -1.03
N GLN A 42 -3.82 -10.78 -2.23
CA GLN A 42 -4.01 -9.34 -2.43
C GLN A 42 -5.30 -8.85 -1.75
N ALA A 43 -6.38 -9.63 -1.84
CA ALA A 43 -7.63 -9.32 -1.15
C ALA A 43 -7.43 -9.33 0.38
N LEU A 44 -6.71 -10.34 0.92
CA LEU A 44 -6.39 -10.42 2.34
C LEU A 44 -5.59 -9.20 2.83
N LEU A 45 -4.61 -8.74 2.06
CA LEU A 45 -3.83 -7.54 2.40
C LEU A 45 -4.67 -6.25 2.38
N SER A 46 -5.79 -6.25 1.65
CA SER A 46 -6.69 -5.09 1.54
C SER A 46 -7.76 -5.08 2.63
N ALA A 47 -8.12 -6.27 3.14
CA ALA A 47 -9.13 -6.45 4.16
C ALA A 47 -8.67 -7.51 5.17
N ALA A 48 -8.08 -7.04 6.28
CA ALA A 48 -7.66 -7.90 7.38
C ALA A 48 -8.86 -8.45 8.16
N GLU A 49 -8.74 -9.69 8.64
CA GLU A 49 -9.73 -10.33 9.50
C GLU A 49 -9.16 -10.47 10.92
N PRO A 50 -9.44 -9.53 11.83
CA PRO A 50 -8.83 -9.53 13.17
C PRO A 50 -9.46 -10.55 14.13
N THR A 51 -10.59 -11.19 13.77
CA THR A 51 -11.25 -12.18 14.64
C THR A 51 -10.58 -13.56 14.61
N ASP A 52 -9.85 -13.88 13.53
CA ASP A 52 -9.01 -15.08 13.41
C ASP A 52 -7.56 -14.69 13.03
N PRO A 53 -6.77 -14.15 13.98
CA PRO A 53 -5.47 -13.61 13.68
C PRO A 53 -4.37 -14.68 13.63
N GLN A 54 -3.43 -14.50 12.71
CA GLN A 54 -2.18 -15.25 12.68
C GLN A 54 -1.14 -14.66 13.65
N ASP A 55 -1.23 -13.34 13.92
CA ASP A 55 -0.39 -12.62 14.86
C ASP A 55 -1.27 -11.84 15.85
N ALA A 56 -1.36 -12.35 17.08
CA ALA A 56 -2.25 -11.83 18.11
C ALA A 56 -1.86 -10.42 18.58
N GLU A 57 -0.57 -10.06 18.57
CA GLU A 57 -0.12 -8.74 18.98
C GLU A 57 -0.51 -7.69 17.93
N VAL A 58 -0.30 -8.01 16.65
CA VAL A 58 -0.68 -7.14 15.54
C VAL A 58 -2.20 -6.96 15.50
N ALA A 59 -2.97 -8.04 15.70
CA ALA A 59 -4.42 -7.98 15.74
C ALA A 59 -4.96 -7.17 16.93
N LYS A 60 -4.34 -7.30 18.10
CA LYS A 60 -4.67 -6.48 19.27
C LYS A 60 -4.47 -5.00 18.97
N MET A 61 -3.34 -4.63 18.38
CA MET A 61 -3.08 -3.25 17.96
C MET A 61 -4.11 -2.79 16.93
N TYR A 62 -4.41 -3.61 15.92
CA TYR A 62 -5.42 -3.30 14.88
C TYR A 62 -6.79 -2.96 15.47
N LEU A 63 -7.23 -3.69 16.50
CA LEU A 63 -8.54 -3.51 17.13
C LEU A 63 -8.59 -2.34 18.13
N HIS A 64 -7.51 -2.10 18.87
CA HIS A 64 -7.50 -1.11 19.96
C HIS A 64 -6.98 0.26 19.52
N ASP A 65 -6.01 0.29 18.59
CA ASP A 65 -5.37 1.51 18.10
C ASP A 65 -5.05 1.37 16.61
N HIS A 66 -6.07 1.63 15.79
CA HIS A 66 -5.96 1.52 14.35
C HIS A 66 -4.98 2.54 13.75
N GLU A 67 -4.83 3.72 14.35
CA GLU A 67 -3.90 4.74 13.86
C GLU A 67 -2.45 4.30 14.06
N GLN A 68 -2.12 3.77 15.24
CA GLN A 68 -0.80 3.20 15.52
C GLN A 68 -0.51 2.01 14.61
N PHE A 69 -1.51 1.15 14.37
CA PHE A 69 -1.37 0.06 13.42
C PHE A 69 -0.99 0.58 12.02
N LEU A 70 -1.70 1.57 11.49
CA LEU A 70 -1.43 2.13 10.16
C LEU A 70 -0.02 2.75 10.06
N ASN A 71 0.40 3.49 11.09
CA ASN A 71 1.74 4.08 11.14
C ASN A 71 2.83 3.00 11.16
N THR A 72 2.63 1.94 11.93
CA THR A 72 3.55 0.81 12.01
C THR A 72 3.60 0.02 10.70
N ALA A 73 2.45 -0.27 10.10
CA ALA A 73 2.36 -0.96 8.81
C ALA A 73 3.01 -0.17 7.68
N ARG A 74 2.84 1.17 7.67
CA ARG A 74 3.55 2.06 6.75
C ARG A 74 5.06 1.97 6.98
N PHE A 75 5.54 2.11 8.21
CA PHE A 75 6.97 2.01 8.53
C PHE A 75 7.59 0.68 8.07
N TRP A 76 6.89 -0.44 8.28
CA TRP A 76 7.34 -1.75 7.82
C TRP A 76 7.39 -1.85 6.30
N THR A 77 6.37 -1.34 5.61
CA THR A 77 6.33 -1.29 4.14
C THR A 77 7.53 -0.49 3.61
N GLU A 78 7.81 0.65 4.23
CA GLU A 78 8.93 1.49 3.85
C GLU A 78 10.30 0.85 4.09
N SER A 79 10.42 0.05 5.14
CA SER A 79 11.68 -0.58 5.54
C SER A 79 11.98 -1.86 4.77
N TYR A 80 10.96 -2.65 4.44
CA TYR A 80 11.13 -4.02 3.92
C TYR A 80 10.58 -4.24 2.51
N ALA A 81 9.63 -3.42 2.05
CA ALA A 81 8.94 -3.62 0.78
C ALA A 81 9.26 -2.56 -0.28
N LYS A 82 10.11 -1.55 0.04
CA LYS A 82 10.68 -0.67 -0.98
C LYS A 82 11.67 -1.46 -1.83
N GLN A 83 11.63 -1.23 -3.14
CA GLN A 83 12.66 -1.73 -4.04
C GLN A 83 13.98 -1.06 -3.64
N THR A 84 14.95 -1.83 -3.21
CA THR A 84 16.33 -1.36 -3.24
C THR A 84 16.74 -1.40 -4.70
N ASP A 85 17.11 -0.25 -5.27
CA ASP A 85 17.69 -0.14 -6.61
C ASP A 85 19.07 -0.83 -6.67
N THR A 86 19.15 -2.11 -6.34
CA THR A 86 20.36 -2.91 -6.46
C THR A 86 20.50 -3.32 -7.91
N GLY A 87 21.12 -2.43 -8.69
CA GLY A 87 21.76 -2.78 -9.98
C GLY A 87 21.38 -1.91 -11.16
N ASP A 88 20.22 -1.24 -11.13
CA ASP A 88 19.71 -0.60 -12.35
C ASP A 88 20.05 0.88 -12.46
N GLY A 89 20.60 1.55 -11.44
CA GLY A 89 20.97 2.97 -11.56
C GLY A 89 21.94 3.26 -12.72
N ALA A 90 22.93 2.38 -12.92
CA ALA A 90 23.86 2.46 -14.04
C ALA A 90 23.23 2.03 -15.37
N ALA A 91 22.36 1.02 -15.37
CA ALA A 91 21.64 0.57 -16.57
C ALA A 91 20.59 1.60 -17.04
N LEU A 92 19.87 2.22 -16.09
CA LEU A 92 18.96 3.34 -16.25
C LEU A 92 19.71 4.56 -16.76
N SER A 93 20.85 4.90 -16.16
CA SER A 93 21.70 5.99 -16.65
C SER A 93 22.14 5.75 -18.10
N ARG A 94 22.53 4.52 -18.46
CA ARG A 94 22.86 4.14 -19.85
C ARG A 94 21.66 4.21 -20.78
N LEU A 95 20.46 3.78 -20.36
CA LEU A 95 19.24 3.89 -21.18
C LEU A 95 18.85 5.36 -21.43
N ILE A 96 19.04 6.19 -20.41
CA ILE A 96 18.81 7.63 -20.46
C ILE A 96 19.81 8.32 -21.41
N ASP A 97 21.08 7.88 -21.40
CA ASP A 97 22.16 8.38 -22.25
C ASP A 97 22.04 7.90 -23.71
N MET A 98 21.49 6.70 -23.92
CA MET A 98 21.08 6.18 -25.23
C MET A 98 19.82 6.85 -25.80
N GLY A 99 19.23 7.83 -25.09
CA GLY A 99 18.15 8.66 -25.62
C GLY A 99 16.77 8.01 -25.64
N PHE A 100 16.45 7.10 -24.70
CA PHE A 100 15.09 6.57 -24.52
C PHE A 100 14.27 7.42 -23.50
N PRO A 101 13.48 8.42 -23.94
CA PRO A 101 12.81 9.39 -23.05
C PRO A 101 11.64 8.82 -22.23
N ALA A 102 11.14 7.63 -22.59
CA ALA A 102 10.01 6.98 -21.92
C ALA A 102 10.34 6.59 -20.46
N VAL A 103 11.60 6.26 -20.19
CA VAL A 103 12.06 5.85 -18.84
C VAL A 103 12.10 7.04 -17.88
N ARG A 104 12.41 8.23 -18.41
CA ARG A 104 12.43 9.49 -17.64
C ARG A 104 11.04 9.85 -17.11
N HIS A 105 10.00 9.67 -17.92
CA HIS A 105 8.61 9.96 -17.54
C HIS A 105 8.04 8.91 -16.58
N ALA A 106 8.38 7.63 -16.78
CA ALA A 106 7.96 6.55 -15.89
C ALA A 106 8.52 6.73 -14.47
N LEU A 107 9.78 7.14 -14.32
CA LEU A 107 10.40 7.40 -13.02
C LEU A 107 9.86 8.67 -12.33
N ALA A 108 9.59 9.74 -13.09
CA ALA A 108 8.98 10.95 -12.54
C ALA A 108 7.58 10.69 -11.95
N SER A 109 6.79 9.81 -12.58
CA SER A 109 5.48 9.38 -12.08
C SER A 109 5.57 8.65 -10.73
N VAL A 110 6.57 7.78 -10.57
CA VAL A 110 6.78 7.02 -9.33
C VAL A 110 7.31 7.92 -8.21
N LEU A 111 8.28 8.79 -8.50
CA LEU A 111 8.87 9.69 -7.50
C LEU A 111 7.87 10.75 -6.99
N MET A 112 7.01 11.29 -7.87
CA MET A 112 5.98 12.27 -7.50
C MET A 112 4.81 11.64 -6.73
N SER A 113 4.54 10.34 -6.91
CA SER A 113 3.49 9.64 -6.16
C SER A 113 3.91 9.30 -4.72
N THR A 114 5.21 9.24 -4.43
CA THR A 114 5.74 8.97 -3.08
C THR A 114 6.10 10.23 -2.27
N LEU A 115 6.00 11.42 -2.87
CA LEU A 115 6.26 12.71 -2.22
C LEU A 115 5.03 13.61 -2.34
N MET A 116 3.91 13.21 -1.72
CA MET A 116 2.87 14.14 -1.27
C MET A 116 2.29 13.64 0.05
N PRO A 117 2.36 14.42 1.14
CA PRO A 117 1.70 14.07 2.39
C PRO A 117 0.19 14.08 2.21
N SER A 118 -0.46 13.10 2.85
CA SER A 118 -1.90 12.97 3.01
C SER A 118 -2.54 14.28 3.50
N ALA A 119 -3.05 15.10 2.59
CA ALA A 119 -3.99 16.17 2.90
C ALA A 119 -5.41 15.60 2.77
N CYS A 120 -5.84 14.89 3.80
CA CYS A 120 -7.25 14.59 4.04
C CYS A 120 -7.69 15.26 5.34
N CYS A 121 -8.64 16.19 5.19
CA CYS A 121 -9.67 16.58 6.15
C CYS A 121 -9.32 17.44 7.38
N ALA A 122 -9.47 18.76 7.24
CA ALA A 122 -10.17 19.65 8.18
C ALA A 122 -10.54 20.91 7.37
N GLY A 123 -11.81 21.19 7.06
CA GLY A 123 -12.83 21.60 8.03
C GLY A 123 -13.01 23.11 7.91
N GLU A 124 -14.16 23.54 7.41
CA GLU A 124 -14.55 24.94 7.19
C GLU A 124 -14.40 25.82 8.44
N GLY A 125 -13.94 27.05 8.22
CA GLY A 125 -13.89 28.11 9.22
C GLY A 125 -13.68 29.46 8.54
N GLN A 126 -14.72 29.95 7.86
CA GLN A 126 -14.77 31.27 7.23
C GLN A 126 -14.53 32.39 8.25
N GLY A 127 -13.62 33.31 7.89
CA GLY A 127 -13.44 34.56 8.61
C GLY A 127 -12.56 35.53 7.85
N ARG A 128 -13.05 36.08 6.72
CA ARG A 128 -12.74 37.45 6.29
C ARG A 128 -13.56 37.89 5.09
N VAL A 129 -14.21 39.03 5.32
CA VAL A 129 -15.00 39.88 4.42
C VAL A 129 -14.14 40.43 3.28
N ALA A 130 -14.58 40.27 2.03
CA ALA A 130 -14.30 41.23 0.96
C ALA A 130 -15.22 41.01 -0.27
N ARG A 131 -16.20 41.91 -0.40
CA ARG A 131 -16.73 42.55 -1.62
C ARG A 131 -16.77 41.75 -2.94
N GLY A 132 -18.00 41.63 -3.46
CA GLY A 132 -18.29 42.12 -4.82
C GLY A 132 -18.62 41.09 -5.89
N GLN A 133 -19.83 41.24 -6.43
CA GLN A 133 -20.31 40.79 -7.74
C GLN A 133 -20.71 39.32 -7.93
N ARG A 134 -22.04 39.16 -7.92
CA ARG A 134 -22.79 38.04 -8.48
C ARG A 134 -22.48 37.88 -9.98
N ARG A 135 -22.13 36.67 -10.42
CA ARG A 135 -22.64 36.11 -11.68
C ARG A 135 -22.89 34.62 -11.49
N ARG A 136 -24.10 34.23 -11.88
CA ARG A 136 -24.58 32.85 -11.97
C ARG A 136 -23.95 32.24 -13.22
N GLU A 137 -23.34 31.07 -13.09
CA GLU A 137 -23.14 30.16 -14.21
C GLU A 137 -23.63 28.78 -13.76
N ARG A 138 -24.72 28.36 -14.39
CA ARG A 138 -25.37 27.07 -14.30
C ARG A 138 -24.81 26.27 -15.48
N CYS A 139 -24.12 25.17 -15.19
CA CYS A 139 -23.79 24.19 -16.21
C CYS A 139 -24.98 23.23 -16.38
N ASP A 140 -25.32 22.98 -17.64
CA ASP A 140 -26.27 21.96 -18.10
C ASP A 140 -25.76 20.53 -17.83
#